data_AF-A0A3M1AFE8-F1
#
_entry.id   AF-A0A3M1AFE8-F1
#
_cell.length_a   1.000
_cell.length_b   1.000
_cell.length_c   1.000
_cell.angle_alpha   90.00
_cell.angle_beta   90.00
_cell.angle_gamma   90.00
#
_symmetry.space_group_name_H-M   'P 1'
#
loop_
_entity.id
_entity.type
_entity.pdbx_description
1 polymer ?
#
loop_
_entity_poly.entity_id
_entity_poly.type
_entity_poly.pdbx_seq_one_letter_code
_entity_poly.pdbx_strand_id
1 'polypeptide(L)' 'MRTVIFDLDGTLADTSRDLIAAANARFEALGLGHPLDP' A
#
# COMPACT_ATOMS: atom_id res chain seq x y z
N MET A 1 6.41 18.14 -28.06
CA MET A 1 5.84 18.25 -26.70
C MET A 1 6.74 17.51 -25.72
N ARG A 2 6.82 17.97 -24.47
CA ARG A 2 7.51 17.26 -23.38
C ARG A 2 6.46 16.90 -22.32
N THR A 3 6.46 15.65 -21.88
CA THR A 3 5.49 15.11 -20.92
C THR A 3 6.25 14.45 -19.77
N VAL A 4 5.69 14.53 -18.57
CA VAL A 4 6.17 13.82 -17.39
C VAL A 4 5.04 12.95 -16.86
N ILE A 5 5.37 11.73 -16.47
CA ILE A 5 4.44 10.77 -15.87
C ILE A 5 4.90 10.55 -14.44
N PHE A 6 3.94 10.58 -13.53
CA PHE A 6 4.18 10.30 -12.12
C PHE A 6 3.43 9.04 -11.73
N ASP A 7 4.05 8.31 -10.82
CA ASP A 7 3.36 7.29 -10.06
C ASP A 7 2.41 7.93 -9.04
N LEU A 8 1.47 7.16 -8.51
CA LEU A 8 0.50 7.60 -7.53
C LEU A 8 1.01 7.36 -6.10
N ASP A 9 1.24 6.11 -5.75
CA ASP A 9 1.49 5.67 -4.37
C ASP A 9 2.87 6.13 -3.89
N GLY A 10 2.90 6.85 -2.77
CA GLY A 10 4.12 7.44 -2.20
C GLY A 10 4.74 8.58 -3.02
N THR A 11 4.21 8.89 -4.20
CA THR A 11 4.68 9.99 -5.07
C THR A 11 3.70 11.16 -5.09
N LEU A 12 2.44 10.91 -5.46
CA LEU A 12 1.38 11.92 -5.45
C LEU A 12 0.46 11.79 -4.23
N ALA A 13 0.35 10.60 -3.65
CA ALA A 13 -0.50 10.32 -2.49
C ALA A 13 0.23 9.41 -1.49
N ASP A 14 0.16 9.74 -0.20
CA ASP A 14 0.61 8.85 0.86
C ASP A 14 -0.48 7.82 1.16
N THR A 15 -0.39 6.68 0.49
CA THR A 15 -1.32 5.54 0.59
C THR A 15 -0.73 4.39 1.41
N SER A 16 0.43 4.60 2.05
CA SER A 16 1.21 3.55 2.72
C SER A 16 0.38 2.78 3.75
N ARG A 17 -0.29 3.49 4.66
CA ARG A 17 -1.09 2.89 5.74
C ARG A 17 -2.28 2.08 5.22
N ASP A 18 -2.96 2.59 4.20
CA ASP A 18 -4.13 1.90 3.64
C ASP A 18 -3.72 0.61 2.93
N LEU A 19 -2.60 0.65 2.19
CA LEU A 19 -2.04 -0.53 1.55
C LEU A 19 -1.57 -1.58 2.56
N ILE A 20 -0.92 -1.16 3.64
CA ILE A 20 -0.51 -2.03 4.75
C ILE A 20 -1.73 -2.67 5.43
N ALA A 21 -2.77 -1.88 5.73
CA ALA A 21 -4.00 -2.37 6.34
C ALA A 21 -4.71 -3.41 5.44
N ALA A 22 -4.81 -3.14 4.13
CA ALA A 22 -5.40 -4.06 3.17
C ALA A 22 -4.60 -5.37 3.06
N ALA A 23 -3.27 -5.29 3.05
CA ALA A 23 -2.41 -6.47 3.01
C ALA A 23 -2.54 -7.32 4.28
N ASN A 24 -2.55 -6.71 5.46
CA ASN A 24 -2.74 -7.42 6.71
C ASN A 24 -4.12 -8.07 6.81
N ALA A 25 -5.20 -7.40 6.37
CA ALA A 25 -6.52 -8.02 6.29
C ALA A 25 -6.50 -9.30 5.44
N ARG A 26 -5.68 -9.34 4.37
CA ARG A 26 -5.49 -10.55 3.58
C ARG A 26 -4.67 -11.62 4.32
N PHE A 27 -3.60 -11.24 5.01
CA PHE A 27 -2.79 -12.18 5.78
C PHE A 27 -3.59 -12.83 6.91
N GLU A 28 -4.44 -12.07 7.59
CA GLU A 28 -5.37 -12.60 8.59
C GLU A 28 -6.33 -13.61 7.96
N ALA A 29 -6.91 -13.31 6.80
CA ALA A 29 -7.76 -14.25 6.07
C ALA A 29 -7.04 -15.51 5.58
N LEU A 30 -5.70 -15.54 5.60
CA LEU A 30 -4.87 -16.73 5.35
C LEU A 30 -4.44 -17.46 6.63
N GLY A 31 -4.73 -16.92 7.81
CA GLY A 31 -4.21 -17.44 9.08
C GLY A 31 -2.73 -17.11 9.31
N LEU A 32 -2.19 -16.09 8.64
CA LEU A 32 -0.79 -15.67 8.73
C LEU A 32 -0.55 -14.52 9.73
N GLY A 33 -1.61 -13.97 10.32
CA GLY A 33 -1.53 -12.87 11.29
C GLY A 33 -1.32 -11.50 10.63
N HIS A 34 -0.70 -10.56 11.36
CA HIS A 34 -0.55 -9.15 10.97
C HIS A 34 0.95 -8.75 10.91
N PRO A 35 1.71 -9.25 9.92
CA PRO A 35 3.16 -9.13 9.90
C PRO A 35 3.70 -7.76 9.48
N LEU A 36 2.86 -6.87 8.94
CA LEU A 36 3.31 -5.57 8.45
C LEU A 36 2.97 -4.47 9.46
N ASP A 37 3.99 -3.69 9.84
CA ASP A 37 3.86 -2.51 10.68
C ASP A 37 3.62 -1.23 9.84
N PRO A 38 2.94 -0.21 10.40
CA PRO A 38 2.70 1.08 9.73
C PRO A 38 3.94 1.94 9.47
#